data_AF-A0AAE2JNS7-F1
#
_entry.id   AF-A0AAE2JNS7-F1
#
_cell.length_a   1.000
_cell.length_b   1.000
_cell.length_c   1.000
_cell.angle_alpha   90.00
_cell.angle_beta   90.00
_cell.angle_gamma   90.00
#
_symmetry.space_group_name_H-M   'P 1'
#
loop_
_entity.id
_entity.type
_entity.pdbx_description
1 polymer ?
#
loop_
_entity_poly.entity_id
_entity_poly.type
_entity_poly.pdbx_seq_one_letter_code
_entity_poly.pdbx_strand_id
1 'polypeptide(L)' 'ARWKWTTDYNRRSIAETAMYRVKQLFGGSLTLRDYDGQVAEAMALVRALNKMTKAGMPESVRIA' A
#
# COMPACT_ATOMS: atom_id res chain seq x y z
N ALA A 1 -2.36 24.96 0.76
CA ALA A 1 -1.79 25.40 2.05
C ALA A 1 -0.37 24.87 2.21
N ARG A 2 0.59 25.73 2.55
CA ARG A 2 2.05 25.42 2.60
C ARG A 2 2.40 24.26 3.54
N TRP A 3 1.64 24.11 4.62
CA TRP A 3 1.90 23.12 5.67
C TRP A 3 1.94 21.68 5.17
N LYS A 4 1.13 21.31 4.18
CA LYS A 4 1.09 19.93 3.63
C LYS A 4 2.40 19.51 2.97
N TRP A 5 3.10 20.47 2.36
CA TRP A 5 4.38 20.25 1.67
C TRP A 5 5.53 20.18 2.67
N THR A 6 5.51 21.05 3.69
CA THR A 6 6.55 21.07 4.73
C THR A 6 6.52 19.86 5.66
N THR A 7 5.39 19.14 5.73
CA THR A 7 5.22 17.95 6.59
C THR A 7 5.21 16.63 5.83
N ASP A 8 5.44 16.64 4.51
CA ASP A 8 5.34 15.47 3.63
C ASP A 8 3.99 14.71 3.79
N TYR A 9 2.93 15.45 4.12
CA TYR A 9 1.62 14.90 4.49
C TYR A 9 1.03 14.02 3.39
N ASN A 10 1.27 14.39 2.13
CA ASN A 10 0.79 13.62 0.99
C ASN A 10 1.39 12.20 0.97
N ARG A 11 2.70 12.09 1.18
CA ARG A 11 3.37 10.78 1.23
C ARG A 11 2.90 9.96 2.42
N ARG A 12 2.77 10.59 3.59
CA ARG A 12 2.25 9.93 4.79
C ARG A 12 0.83 9.39 4.57
N SER A 13 -0.07 10.21 4.03
CA SER A 13 -1.46 9.83 3.76
C SER A 13 -1.55 8.66 2.75
N ILE A 14 -0.67 8.63 1.74
CA ILE A 14 -0.59 7.50 0.80
C ILE A 14 -0.15 6.22 1.52
N ALA A 15 0.89 6.30 2.34
CA ALA A 15 1.39 5.14 3.09
C ALA A 15 0.35 4.62 4.09
N GLU A 16 -0.33 5.51 4.83
CA GLU A 16 -1.40 5.16 5.77
C GLU A 16 -2.55 4.46 5.07
N THR A 17 -2.97 4.97 3.90
CA THR A 17 -4.03 4.35 3.08
C THR A 17 -3.61 2.98 2.56
N ALA A 18 -2.37 2.83 2.09
CA ALA A 18 -1.84 1.54 1.64
C ALA A 18 -1.83 0.52 2.79
N MET A 19 -1.35 0.91 3.97
CA MET A 19 -1.30 0.04 5.14
C MET A 19 -2.69 -0.31 5.67
N TYR A 20 -3.65 0.62 5.62
CA TYR A 20 -5.04 0.32 5.93
C TYR A 20 -5.59 -0.80 5.04
N ARG A 21 -5.37 -0.73 3.73
CA ARG A 21 -5.80 -1.76 2.78
C ARG A 21 -5.12 -3.11 3.01
N VAL A 22 -3.81 -3.11 3.32
CA VAL A 22 -3.10 -4.34 3.70
C VAL A 22 -3.78 -5.00 4.90
N LYS A 23 -4.06 -4.23 5.96
CA LYS A 23 -4.69 -4.75 7.18
C LYS A 23 -6.10 -5.31 6.96
N GLN A 24 -6.88 -4.67 6.09
CA GLN A 24 -8.24 -5.11 5.78
C GLN A 24 -8.26 -6.41 4.96
N LEU A 25 -7.34 -6.57 4.00
CA LEU A 25 -7.38 -7.70 3.06
C LEU A 25 -6.57 -8.91 3.53
N PHE A 26 -5.48 -8.69 4.26
CA PHE A 26 -4.53 -9.74 4.63
C PHE A 26 -4.39 -9.93 6.15
N GLY A 27 -5.15 -9.16 6.94
CA GLY A 27 -5.07 -9.18 8.39
C GLY A 27 -4.07 -8.18 8.97
N GLY A 28 -4.16 -7.96 10.28
CA GLY A 28 -3.45 -6.90 10.98
C GLY A 28 -2.02 -7.22 11.41
N SER A 29 -1.54 -8.44 11.16
CA SER A 29 -0.30 -8.98 11.74
C SER A 29 0.49 -9.81 10.73
N LEU A 30 1.80 -9.86 10.92
CA LEU A 30 2.68 -10.81 10.23
C LEU A 30 2.69 -12.13 11.01
N THR A 31 2.79 -13.23 10.29
CA THR A 31 2.68 -14.59 10.83
C THR A 31 4.04 -15.24 11.06
N LEU A 32 5.05 -14.85 10.27
CA LEU A 32 6.41 -15.36 10.40
C LEU A 32 7.11 -14.77 11.63
N ARG A 33 7.99 -15.57 12.24
CA ARG A 33 8.62 -15.26 13.53
C ARG A 33 10.06 -14.79 13.41
N ASP A 34 10.73 -15.13 12.31
CA ASP A 34 12.04 -14.61 11.94
C ASP A 34 11.90 -13.24 11.27
N TYR A 35 12.88 -12.37 11.49
CA TYR A 35 12.84 -11.02 10.92
C TYR A 35 12.82 -11.04 9.39
N ASP A 36 13.68 -11.86 8.78
CA ASP A 36 13.76 -11.96 7.32
C ASP A 36 12.46 -12.54 6.72
N GLY A 37 11.83 -13.51 7.40
CA GLY A 37 10.52 -13.99 7.04
C GLY A 37 9.45 -12.90 7.13
N GLN A 38 9.42 -12.10 8.21
CA GLN A 38 8.51 -10.97 8.32
C GLN A 38 8.70 -9.94 7.19
N VAL A 39 9.94 -9.65 6.83
CA VAL A 39 10.27 -8.75 5.73
C VAL A 39 9.78 -9.33 4.39
N ALA A 40 10.02 -10.61 4.14
CA ALA A 40 9.55 -11.29 2.94
C ALA A 40 8.01 -11.36 2.86
N GLU A 41 7.35 -11.66 3.97
CA GLU A 41 5.89 -11.68 4.10
C GLU A 41 5.30 -10.31 3.78
N ALA A 42 5.79 -9.24 4.42
CA ALA A 42 5.34 -7.88 4.15
C ALA A 42 5.53 -7.50 2.67
N MET A 43 6.67 -7.84 2.06
CA MET A 43 6.90 -7.61 0.63
C MET A 43 5.92 -8.38 -0.26
N ALA A 44 5.61 -9.63 0.08
CA ALA A 44 4.65 -10.44 -0.65
C ALA A 44 3.23 -9.84 -0.58
N LEU A 45 2.78 -9.42 0.60
CA LEU A 45 1.48 -8.77 0.81
C LEU A 45 1.33 -7.49 -0.02
N VAL A 46 2.36 -6.62 0.00
CA VAL A 46 2.36 -5.38 -0.79
C VAL A 46 2.35 -5.68 -2.29
N ARG A 47 3.12 -6.67 -2.75
CA ARG A 47 3.11 -7.10 -4.17
C ARG A 47 1.73 -7.63 -4.59
N ALA A 48 1.10 -8.45 -3.75
CA ALA A 48 -0.24 -8.96 -4.00
C ALA A 48 -1.27 -7.83 -4.09
N LEU A 49 -1.24 -6.89 -3.14
CA LEU A 49 -2.12 -5.71 -3.13
C LEU A 49 -1.98 -4.87 -4.40
N ASN A 50 -0.75 -4.62 -4.84
CA ASN A 50 -0.48 -3.84 -6.05
C ASN A 50 -0.98 -4.57 -7.30
N LYS A 51 -0.82 -5.90 -7.37
CA LYS A 51 -1.34 -6.72 -8.47
C LYS A 51 -2.87 -6.69 -8.54
N MET A 52 -3.54 -6.85 -7.40
CA MET A 52 -5.00 -6.74 -7.30
C MET A 52 -5.49 -5.34 -7.71
N THR A 53 -4.81 -4.29 -7.23
CA THR A 53 -5.15 -2.91 -7.58
C THR A 53 -5.04 -2.70 -9.08
N LYS A 54 -3.93 -3.14 -9.71
CA LYS A 54 -3.75 -3.02 -11.16
C LYS A 54 -4.83 -3.79 -11.93
N ALA A 55 -5.20 -4.98 -11.49
CA ALA A 55 -6.22 -5.79 -12.14
C ALA A 55 -7.64 -5.18 -12.05
N GLY A 56 -7.94 -4.45 -10.96
CA GLY A 56 -9.24 -3.81 -10.75
C GLY A 56 -9.36 -2.37 -11.27
N MET A 57 -8.28 -1.76 -11.74
CA MET A 57 -8.32 -0.40 -12.28
C MET A 57 -8.74 -0.40 -13.76
N PRO A 58 -9.75 0.39 -14.15
CA PRO A 58 -10.09 0.56 -15.55
C PRO A 58 -8.99 1.32 -16.31
N GLU A 59 -8.84 1.03 -17.60
CA GLU A 59 -7.93 1.80 -18.47
C GLU A 59 -8.53 3.19 -18.74
N SER A 60 -7.85 4.23 -18.27
CA SER A 60 -8.25 5.62 -18.54
C SER A 60 -7.73 6.05 -19.90
N VAL A 61 -8.65 6.28 -20.84
CA VAL A 61 -8.33 6.81 -22.17
C VAL A 61 -8.57 8.32 -22.17
N ARG A 62 -7.55 9.11 -22.53
CA ARG A 62 -7.73 10.54 -22.77
C ARG A 62 -8.48 10.73 -24.08
N ILE A 63 -9.59 11.46 -24.02
CA ILE A 63 -10.32 11.90 -25.21
C ILE A 63 -9.87 13.33 -25.50
N ALA A 64 -9.50 13.58 -26.76
CA ALA A 64 -9.01 14.86 -27.27
C ALA A 64 -10.12 15.91 -27.35
#